data_AF-A0A8S1C5Z1-F1
#
_entry.id   AF-A0A8S1C5Z1-F1
#
_cell.length_a   1.000
_cell.length_b   1.000
_cell.length_c   1.000
_cell.angle_alpha   90.00
_cell.angle_beta   90.00
_cell.angle_gamma   90.00
#
_symmetry.space_group_name_H-M   'P 1'
#
loop_
_entity.id
_entity.type
_entity.pdbx_description
1 polymer ?
#
loop_
_entity_poly.entity_id
_entity_poly.type
_entity_poly.pdbx_seq_one_letter_code
_entity_poly.pdbx_strand_id
1 'polypeptide(L)'
;MYFALQALVDGPESGVPRTAVRFKQMHLTKFKFPLTYTSPTRIVRKSWKDAQISEKWAESSWAHKIDARKRRSELTDFDRFKLGRARQTRNRIITRVYQKLKTKAARSGRTFPARKRSKKTANPKNAAAKAAAKGKGKK
;
A
#
# COMPACT_ATOMS: atom_id res chain seq x y z
N MET A 1 10.19 29.98 18.58
CA MET A 1 9.04 30.08 17.64
C MET A 1 8.69 28.69 17.14
N TYR A 2 7.58 28.09 17.60
CA TYR A 2 7.14 26.79 17.12
C TYR A 2 6.45 26.96 15.77
N PHE A 3 7.12 26.54 14.70
CA PHE A 3 6.60 26.55 13.35
C PHE A 3 5.29 25.75 13.26
N ALA A 4 4.27 26.34 12.65
CA ALA A 4 2.92 25.81 12.52
C ALA A 4 2.88 24.55 11.64
N LEU A 5 2.98 23.36 12.26
CA LEU A 5 2.84 22.05 11.60
C LEU A 5 1.39 21.53 11.63
N GLN A 6 0.43 22.45 11.52
CA GLN A 6 -1.00 22.16 11.59
C GLN A 6 -1.71 22.67 10.35
N ALA A 7 -2.75 21.95 9.94
CA ALA A 7 -3.64 22.32 8.86
C ALA A 7 -5.08 22.37 9.37
N LEU A 8 -5.87 23.29 8.82
CA LEU A 8 -7.31 23.30 9.01
C LEU A 8 -7.92 22.22 8.11
N VAL A 9 -8.58 21.23 8.72
CA VAL A 9 -9.22 20.11 8.03
C VAL A 9 -10.73 20.24 8.18
N ASP A 10 -11.46 19.94 7.11
CA ASP A 10 -12.93 19.93 7.09
C ASP A 10 -13.41 18.69 6.32
N GLY A 11 -14.25 17.87 6.96
CA GLY A 11 -14.76 16.61 6.41
C GLY A 11 -16.29 16.54 6.45
N PRO A 12 -16.99 17.36 5.62
CA PRO A 12 -18.44 17.55 5.72
C PRO A 12 -19.27 16.29 5.48
N GLU A 13 -18.80 15.36 4.64
CA GLU A 13 -19.48 14.09 4.31
C GLU A 13 -18.93 12.90 5.11
N SER A 14 -17.76 13.04 5.73
CA SER A 14 -17.11 11.98 6.53
C SER A 14 -17.42 12.08 8.04
N GLY A 15 -18.22 13.08 8.45
CA GLY A 15 -18.56 13.33 9.84
C GLY A 15 -17.43 13.97 10.66
N VAL A 16 -16.37 14.47 10.01
CA VAL A 16 -15.26 15.16 10.68
C VAL A 16 -15.56 16.65 10.72
N PRO A 17 -15.77 17.26 11.90
CA PRO A 17 -16.02 18.68 12.01
C PRO A 17 -14.78 19.49 11.62
N ARG A 18 -15.00 20.77 11.32
CA ARG A 18 -13.92 21.69 10.94
C ARG A 18 -12.96 21.92 12.11
N THR A 19 -11.75 21.38 12.02
CA THR A 19 -10.80 21.31 13.15
C THR A 19 -9.36 21.49 12.68
N ALA A 20 -8.48 21.99 13.55
CA ALA A 20 -7.03 22.03 13.30
C ALA A 20 -6.39 20.66 13.61
N VAL A 21 -5.67 20.10 12.64
CA VAL A 21 -5.02 18.78 12.74
C VAL A 21 -3.53 18.88 12.43
N ARG A 22 -2.70 18.15 13.18
CA ARG A 22 -1.24 18.11 12.94
C ARG A 22 -0.92 17.24 11.74
N PHE A 23 0.04 17.66 10.89
CA PHE A 23 0.46 16.88 9.72
C PHE A 23 0.93 15.45 10.07
N LYS A 24 1.46 15.23 11.29
CA LYS A 24 1.89 13.90 11.76
C LYS A 24 0.75 12.89 11.95
N GLN A 25 -0.48 13.35 12.16
CA GLN A 25 -1.65 12.49 12.43
C GLN A 25 -2.40 12.09 11.15
N MET A 26 -2.03 12.66 10.00
CA MET A 26 -2.73 12.44 8.74
C MET A 26 -1.77 12.04 7.62
N HIS A 27 -2.27 11.21 6.72
CA HIS A 27 -1.58 10.85 5.49
C HIS A 27 -2.35 11.41 4.30
N LEU A 28 -1.65 12.17 3.45
CA LEU A 28 -2.27 12.72 2.25
C LEU A 28 -2.62 11.61 1.27
N THR A 29 -3.81 11.72 0.68
CA THR A 29 -4.24 10.83 -0.41
C THR A 29 -3.93 11.47 -1.76
N LYS A 30 -4.06 10.70 -2.85
CA LYS A 30 -3.84 11.19 -4.22
C LYS A 30 -4.97 12.09 -4.75
N PHE A 31 -6.09 12.17 -4.03
CA PHE A 31 -7.27 12.88 -4.48
C PHE A 31 -7.09 14.38 -4.25
N LYS A 32 -7.31 15.16 -5.31
CA LYS A 32 -7.25 16.62 -5.28
C LYS A 32 -8.47 17.20 -6.01
N PHE A 33 -9.01 18.28 -5.48
CA PHE A 33 -10.00 19.11 -6.16
C PHE A 33 -9.71 20.58 -5.81
N PRO A 34 -9.97 21.52 -6.74
CA PRO A 34 -9.68 22.92 -6.51
C PRO A 34 -10.59 23.48 -5.43
N LEU A 35 -10.00 24.19 -4.48
CA LEU A 35 -10.70 24.95 -3.44
C LEU A 35 -10.00 26.28 -3.25
N THR A 36 -10.76 27.34 -3.02
CA THR A 36 -10.20 28.61 -2.57
C THR A 36 -9.78 28.49 -1.11
N TYR A 37 -8.64 29.09 -0.77
CA TYR A 37 -8.15 29.13 0.62
C TYR A 37 -9.23 29.74 1.52
N THR A 38 -9.40 29.20 2.73
CA THR A 38 -10.43 29.59 3.72
C THR A 38 -11.90 29.33 3.36
N SER A 39 -12.20 28.56 2.31
CA SER A 39 -13.58 28.19 1.94
C SER A 39 -14.42 27.65 3.11
N PRO A 40 -15.64 28.16 3.36
CA PRO A 40 -16.52 27.66 4.40
C PRO A 40 -17.06 26.25 4.07
N THR A 41 -17.52 25.53 5.09
CA THR A 41 -17.97 24.12 4.99
C THR A 41 -19.04 23.91 3.92
N ARG A 42 -19.91 24.89 3.68
CA ARG A 42 -20.92 24.84 2.60
C ARG A 42 -20.30 24.67 1.20
N ILE A 43 -19.23 25.41 0.91
CA ILE A 43 -18.53 25.36 -0.38
C ILE A 43 -17.69 24.08 -0.48
N VAL A 44 -17.02 23.69 0.62
CA VAL A 44 -16.27 22.43 0.68
C VAL A 44 -17.18 21.23 0.42
N ARG A 45 -18.38 21.20 1.02
CA ARG A 45 -19.37 20.15 0.80
C ARG A 45 -19.81 20.07 -0.66
N LYS A 46 -20.13 21.21 -1.29
CA LYS A 46 -20.51 21.24 -2.71
C LYS A 46 -19.39 20.69 -3.59
N SER A 47 -18.18 21.21 -3.41
CA SER A 47 -17.00 20.80 -4.20
C SER A 47 -16.63 19.34 -3.98
N TRP A 48 -16.82 18.81 -2.77
CA TRP A 48 -16.61 17.40 -2.43
C TRP A 48 -17.57 16.47 -3.18
N LYS A 49 -18.85 16.85 -3.25
CA LYS A 49 -19.89 16.12 -3.99
C LYS A 49 -19.66 16.20 -5.50
N ASP A 50 -19.39 17.40 -6.03
CA ASP A 50 -19.11 17.61 -7.45
C ASP A 50 -17.88 16.79 -7.91
N ALA A 51 -16.87 16.63 -7.05
CA ALA A 51 -15.69 15.83 -7.32
C ALA A 51 -15.86 14.32 -7.05
N GLN A 52 -17.00 13.87 -6.51
CA GLN A 52 -17.32 12.48 -6.18
C GLN A 52 -16.22 11.78 -5.37
N ILE A 53 -15.64 12.48 -4.39
CA ILE A 53 -14.47 11.97 -3.65
C ILE A 53 -14.82 10.74 -2.80
N SER A 54 -16.03 10.68 -2.24
CA SER A 54 -16.48 9.54 -1.42
C SER A 54 -16.51 8.23 -2.23
N GLU A 55 -17.00 8.29 -3.48
CA GLU A 55 -17.06 7.14 -4.39
C GLU A 55 -15.66 6.72 -4.82
N LYS A 56 -14.85 7.69 -5.27
CA LYS A 56 -13.44 7.46 -5.64
C LYS A 56 -12.61 6.89 -4.49
N TRP A 57 -12.90 7.31 -3.25
CA TRP A 57 -12.28 6.74 -2.06
C TRP A 57 -12.74 5.29 -1.85
N ALA A 58 -14.04 5.01 -1.92
CA ALA A 58 -14.58 3.66 -1.73
C ALA A 58 -14.03 2.64 -2.74
N GLU A 59 -13.85 3.03 -4.01
CA GLU A 59 -13.23 2.21 -5.07
C GLU A 59 -11.71 2.06 -4.93
N SER A 60 -11.09 2.86 -4.07
CA SER A 60 -9.64 2.86 -3.96
C SER A 60 -9.13 1.55 -3.32
N SER A 61 -8.02 1.02 -3.85
CA SER A 61 -7.36 -0.16 -3.25
C SER A 61 -6.96 0.06 -1.79
N TRP A 62 -6.79 1.32 -1.35
CA TRP A 62 -6.52 1.64 0.04
C TRP A 62 -7.76 1.47 0.92
N ALA A 63 -8.91 2.02 0.53
CA ALA A 63 -10.16 1.81 1.24
C ALA A 63 -10.51 0.32 1.34
N HIS A 64 -10.39 -0.42 0.23
CA HIS A 64 -10.60 -1.87 0.24
C HIS A 64 -9.66 -2.62 1.22
N LYS A 65 -8.40 -2.18 1.37
CA LYS A 65 -7.47 -2.78 2.35
C LYS A 65 -7.87 -2.47 3.79
N ILE A 66 -8.33 -1.24 4.08
CA ILE A 66 -8.81 -0.86 5.41
C ILE A 66 -10.05 -1.67 5.76
N ASP A 67 -11.00 -1.74 4.85
CA ASP A 67 -12.25 -2.46 4.99
C ASP A 67 -12.02 -3.99 5.12
N ALA A 68 -11.11 -4.56 4.32
CA ALA A 68 -10.70 -5.95 4.48
C ALA A 68 -9.98 -6.22 5.82
N ARG A 69 -9.29 -5.23 6.41
CA ARG A 69 -8.70 -5.35 7.76
C ARG A 69 -9.79 -5.33 8.82
N LYS A 70 -10.75 -4.42 8.71
CA LYS A 70 -11.92 -4.31 9.60
C LYS A 70 -12.74 -5.61 9.61
N ARG A 71 -13.11 -6.12 8.44
CA ARG A 71 -13.83 -7.41 8.35
C ARG A 71 -13.03 -8.57 8.96
N ARG A 72 -11.70 -8.58 8.84
CA ARG A 72 -10.87 -9.63 9.46
C ARG A 72 -10.83 -9.56 10.97
N SER A 73 -10.85 -8.36 11.56
CA SER A 73 -10.97 -8.21 13.02
C SER A 73 -12.34 -8.63 13.54
N GLU A 74 -13.38 -8.48 12.74
CA GLU A 74 -14.78 -8.80 13.11
C GLU A 74 -15.15 -10.28 12.92
N LEU A 75 -14.28 -11.10 12.31
CA LEU A 75 -14.57 -12.53 12.07
C LEU A 75 -14.80 -13.30 13.37
N THR A 76 -15.93 -14.00 13.45
CA THR A 76 -16.21 -14.97 14.51
C THR A 76 -15.44 -16.26 14.29
N ASP A 77 -15.31 -17.10 15.32
CA ASP A 77 -14.60 -18.39 15.21
C ASP A 77 -15.21 -19.31 14.13
N PHE A 78 -16.53 -19.39 14.09
CA PHE A 78 -17.23 -20.17 13.08
C PHE A 78 -16.97 -19.65 11.65
N ASP A 79 -16.87 -18.33 11.46
CA ASP A 79 -16.50 -17.75 10.16
C ASP A 79 -15.06 -18.08 9.75
N ARG A 80 -14.14 -18.14 10.72
CA ARG A 80 -12.75 -18.57 10.46
C ARG A 80 -12.70 -20.02 10.01
N PHE A 81 -13.50 -20.91 10.60
CA PHE A 81 -13.61 -22.30 10.16
C PHE A 81 -14.12 -22.40 8.71
N LYS A 82 -15.23 -21.72 8.38
CA LYS A 82 -15.78 -21.65 7.01
C LYS A 82 -14.75 -21.13 6.01
N LEU A 83 -14.06 -20.03 6.34
CA LEU A 83 -13.01 -19.44 5.51
C LEU A 83 -11.82 -20.40 5.31
N GLY A 84 -11.42 -21.13 6.36
CA GLY A 84 -10.37 -22.14 6.29
C GLY A 84 -10.69 -23.25 5.28
N ARG A 85 -11.91 -23.81 5.36
CA ARG A 85 -12.37 -24.86 4.43
C ARG A 85 -12.48 -24.35 3.00
N ALA A 86 -13.08 -23.17 2.78
CA ALA A 86 -13.17 -22.55 1.46
C ALA A 86 -11.78 -22.29 0.84
N ARG A 87 -10.82 -21.78 1.63
CA ARG A 87 -9.43 -21.57 1.19
C ARG A 87 -8.74 -22.88 0.83
N GLN A 88 -8.95 -23.95 1.59
CA GLN A 88 -8.38 -25.27 1.28
C GLN A 88 -8.86 -25.79 -0.08
N THR A 89 -10.17 -25.75 -0.35
CA THR A 89 -10.74 -26.17 -1.64
C THR A 89 -10.21 -25.32 -2.79
N ARG A 90 -10.21 -23.98 -2.63
CA ARG A 90 -9.65 -23.06 -3.63
C ARG A 90 -8.18 -23.37 -3.95
N ASN A 91 -7.36 -23.55 -2.93
CA ASN A 91 -5.93 -23.80 -3.11
C ASN A 91 -5.65 -25.14 -3.80
N ARG A 92 -6.45 -26.19 -3.53
CA ARG A 92 -6.32 -27.47 -4.24
C ARG A 92 -6.54 -27.31 -5.75
N ILE A 93 -7.56 -26.54 -6.14
CA ILE A 93 -7.87 -26.26 -7.55
C ILE A 93 -6.76 -25.42 -8.19
N ILE A 94 -6.35 -24.33 -7.54
CA ILE A 94 -5.29 -23.44 -8.03
C ILE A 94 -3.99 -24.21 -8.23
N THR A 95 -3.57 -25.02 -7.26
CA THR A 95 -2.34 -25.82 -7.36
C THR A 95 -2.41 -26.79 -8.53
N ARG A 96 -3.54 -27.48 -8.73
CA ARG A 96 -3.72 -28.41 -9.86
C ARG A 96 -3.56 -27.70 -11.21
N VAL A 97 -4.21 -26.55 -11.38
CA VAL A 97 -4.13 -25.75 -12.63
C VAL A 97 -2.72 -25.19 -12.81
N TYR A 98 -2.13 -24.65 -11.75
CA TYR A 98 -0.76 -24.13 -11.77
C TYR A 98 0.26 -25.19 -12.19
N GLN A 99 0.16 -26.42 -11.67
CA GLN A 99 1.08 -27.49 -12.05
C GLN A 99 0.92 -27.89 -13.53
N LYS A 100 -0.32 -27.93 -14.06
CA LYS A 100 -0.56 -28.15 -15.49
C LYS A 100 0.03 -27.03 -16.36
N LEU A 101 -0.14 -25.77 -15.96
CA LEU A 101 0.44 -24.63 -16.67
C LEU A 101 1.98 -24.65 -16.60
N LYS A 102 2.53 -25.03 -15.45
CA LYS A 102 3.98 -25.15 -15.25
C LYS A 102 4.60 -26.22 -16.15
N THR A 103 4.00 -27.41 -16.23
CA THR A 103 4.49 -28.48 -17.11
C THR A 103 4.35 -28.11 -18.58
N LYS A 104 3.24 -27.47 -18.98
CA LYS A 104 3.05 -26.97 -20.35
C LYS A 104 4.09 -25.89 -20.70
N ALA A 105 4.34 -24.93 -19.81
CA ALA A 105 5.36 -23.90 -20.01
C ALA A 105 6.76 -24.51 -20.16
N ALA A 106 7.13 -25.45 -19.29
CA ALA A 106 8.40 -26.17 -19.37
C ALA A 106 8.58 -26.92 -20.70
N ARG A 107 7.52 -27.59 -21.19
CA ARG A 107 7.52 -28.28 -22.50
C ARG A 107 7.62 -27.31 -23.68
N SER A 108 7.07 -26.10 -23.56
CA SER A 108 7.13 -25.06 -24.61
C SER A 108 8.44 -24.28 -24.67
N GLY A 109 9.48 -24.71 -23.95
CA GLY A 109 10.80 -24.04 -23.91
C GLY A 109 10.83 -22.71 -23.14
N ARG A 110 9.67 -22.17 -22.73
CA ARG A 110 9.58 -21.04 -21.80
C ARG A 110 9.88 -21.53 -20.38
N THR A 111 11.16 -21.61 -20.05
CA THR A 111 11.58 -21.71 -18.65
C THR A 111 11.06 -20.45 -17.94
N PHE A 112 10.30 -20.63 -16.85
CA PHE A 112 10.11 -19.53 -15.93
C PHE A 112 11.52 -19.07 -15.54
N PRO A 113 11.91 -17.82 -15.81
CA PRO A 113 13.24 -17.38 -15.46
C PRO A 113 13.37 -17.64 -13.97
N ALA A 114 14.32 -18.49 -13.58
CA ALA A 114 14.75 -18.59 -12.21
C ALA A 114 14.95 -17.14 -11.77
N ARG A 115 14.14 -16.68 -10.81
CA ARG A 115 14.16 -15.31 -10.30
C ARG A 115 15.62 -14.91 -10.26
N LYS A 116 16.07 -14.04 -11.17
CA LYS A 116 17.45 -13.55 -11.14
C LYS A 116 17.54 -12.94 -9.75
N ARG A 117 18.16 -13.64 -8.80
CA ARG A 117 18.65 -13.02 -7.58
C ARG A 117 19.55 -11.96 -8.17
N SER A 118 19.10 -10.71 -8.15
CA SER A 118 19.97 -9.58 -8.46
C SER A 118 21.22 -9.87 -7.65
N LYS A 119 22.34 -10.15 -8.31
CA LYS A 119 23.63 -10.15 -7.63
C LYS A 119 23.62 -8.83 -6.89
N LYS A 120 23.63 -8.88 -5.56
CA LYS A 120 23.83 -7.70 -4.72
C LYS A 120 25.13 -7.12 -5.27
N THR A 121 25.05 -6.10 -6.11
CA THR A 121 26.22 -5.33 -6.50
C THR A 121 26.71 -4.77 -5.17
N ALA A 122 27.86 -5.28 -4.72
CA ALA A 122 28.52 -4.75 -3.56
C ALA A 122 28.60 -3.23 -3.75
N ASN A 123 28.05 -2.48 -2.79
CA ASN A 123 28.09 -1.03 -2.82
C ASN A 123 29.56 -0.60 -3.06
N PRO A 124 29.86 0.15 -4.13
CA PRO A 124 31.23 0.47 -4.53
C PRO A 124 32.05 1.18 -3.42
N LYS A 125 31.37 1.76 -2.42
CA LYS A 125 32.00 2.35 -1.23
C LYS A 125 32.80 1.36 -0.38
N ASN A 126 32.46 0.06 -0.38
CA ASN A 126 33.15 -0.94 0.45
C ASN A 126 34.32 -1.64 -0.26
N ALA A 127 34.46 -1.50 -1.58
CA ALA A 127 35.59 -2.05 -2.33
C ALA A 127 36.84 -1.19 -2.17
N ALA A 128 36.69 0.15 -2.16
CA ALA A 128 37.78 1.08 -1.90
C ALA A 128 38.36 0.94 -0.47
N ALA A 129 37.49 0.70 0.52
CA ALA A 129 37.91 0.51 1.92
C ALA A 129 38.74 -0.77 2.14
N LYS A 130 38.46 -1.86 1.38
CA LYS A 130 39.24 -3.11 1.48
C LYS A 130 40.55 -3.09 0.69
N ALA A 131 40.67 -2.26 -0.36
CA ALA A 131 41.92 -2.07 -1.09
C ALA A 131 42.92 -1.21 -0.30
N ALA A 132 42.45 -0.18 0.42
CA ALA A 132 43.30 0.68 1.24
C ALA A 132 43.89 -0.02 2.49
N ALA A 133 43.26 -1.08 2.99
CA ALA A 133 43.74 -1.82 4.16
C ALA A 133 44.86 -2.83 3.85
N LYS A 134 45.14 -3.15 2.58
CA LYS A 134 46.16 -4.14 2.19
C LYS A 134 47.53 -3.54 1.82
N GLY A 135 47.66 -2.20 1.89
CA GLY A 135 48.87 -1.46 1.49
C GLY A 135 49.74 -0.90 2.62
N LYS A 136 49.49 -1.27 3.88
CA LYS A 136 50.34 -0.88 5.01
C LYS A 136 50.81 -2.13 5.76
N GLY A 137 52.01 -2.60 5.43
CA GLY A 137 52.66 -3.69 6.16
C GLY A 137 53.79 -4.39 5.41
N LYS A 138 54.91 -3.69 5.17
CA LYS A 138 56.29 -4.21 5.32
C LYS A 138 57.32 -3.13 4.92
N LYS A 139 57.90 -2.47 5.93
CA LYS A 139 59.34 -2.29 6.02
C LYS A 139 59.78 -3.15 7.18
#